data_AF-A0A943X894-F1
#
_entry.id   AF-A0A943X894-F1
#
_cell.length_a   1.000
_cell.length_b   1.000
_cell.length_c   1.000
_cell.angle_alpha   90.00
_cell.angle_beta   90.00
_cell.angle_gamma   90.00
#
_symmetry.space_group_name_H-M   'P 1'
#
loop_
_entity.id
_entity.type
_entity.pdbx_description
1 polymer ?
#
loop_
_entity_poly.entity_id
_entity_poly.type
_entity_poly.pdbx_seq_one_letter_code
_entity_poly.pdbx_strand_id
1 'polypeptide(L)'
;MKVIQEGAFSECQLLSEINFAGSKEDWEKVEGKEYLLNSDVKAASVKCQDGEAEDPEFLIENNVLVKFMRPNQKQVVIPEGITEIGESAFQGFKNLETVEIPECVKKIGRFAFDGCSSLKKINLPSGIKSLEYSLFNHCESLKELIIPEGVTVIKQLSLARCGFKEIKLPENLKELDYEVFTGDESLKSIEIPKAITELKARLFELCPALETVKLPEKITAIGDCSFAGCLELKSINIPDTVEKIGNQAFFSCKKLQNITLPKKLTSMKYEA
;
A
#
# COMPACT_ATOMS: atom_id res chain seq x y z
N MET A 1 22.71 30.58 -9.60
CA MET A 1 21.70 29.58 -9.21
C MET A 1 21.37 29.85 -7.74
N LYS A 2 20.10 30.02 -7.39
CA LYS A 2 19.67 30.19 -5.99
C LYS A 2 19.32 28.80 -5.48
N VAL A 3 19.92 28.40 -4.35
CA VAL A 3 19.74 27.07 -3.77
C VAL A 3 19.33 27.24 -2.31
N ILE A 4 18.30 26.51 -1.91
CA ILE A 4 17.87 26.33 -0.52
C ILE A 4 18.27 24.92 -0.13
N GLN A 5 19.10 24.79 0.90
CA GLN A 5 19.55 23.48 1.36
C GLN A 5 18.50 22.86 2.28
N GLU A 6 18.49 21.52 2.34
CA GLU A 6 17.70 20.78 3.31
C GLU A 6 17.95 21.32 4.73
N GLY A 7 16.88 21.52 5.48
CA GLY A 7 16.92 22.02 6.84
C GLY A 7 17.19 23.52 7.01
N ALA A 8 17.25 24.30 5.92
CA ALA A 8 17.43 25.76 5.98
C ALA A 8 16.39 26.48 6.88
N PHE A 9 15.21 25.86 7.08
CA PHE A 9 14.11 26.38 7.91
C PHE A 9 13.63 25.35 8.95
N SER A 10 14.43 24.33 9.28
CA SER A 10 14.09 23.39 10.37
C SER A 10 13.85 24.13 11.69
N GLU A 11 12.90 23.65 12.49
CA GLU A 11 12.50 24.22 13.78
C GLU A 11 11.94 25.66 13.72
N CYS A 12 11.68 26.21 12.53
CA CYS A 12 11.09 27.54 12.36
C CYS A 12 9.54 27.52 12.53
N GLN A 13 9.06 26.95 13.63
CA GLN A 13 7.62 26.66 13.89
C GLN A 13 6.69 27.88 13.93
N LEU A 14 7.27 29.09 14.00
CA LEU A 14 6.55 30.36 14.01
C LEU A 14 6.64 31.13 12.69
N LEU A 15 7.41 30.65 11.71
CA LEU A 15 7.54 31.31 10.42
C LEU A 15 6.21 31.21 9.67
N SER A 16 5.49 32.33 9.58
CA SER A 16 4.15 32.41 9.01
C SER A 16 4.10 33.14 7.66
N GLU A 17 5.20 33.77 7.25
CA GLU A 17 5.28 34.55 6.02
C GLU A 17 6.69 34.50 5.44
N ILE A 18 6.79 34.31 4.12
CA ILE A 18 8.05 34.34 3.38
C ILE A 18 7.89 35.34 2.22
N ASN A 19 8.82 36.30 2.14
CA ASN A 19 8.87 37.29 1.07
C ASN A 19 10.10 37.02 0.18
N PHE A 20 9.87 36.70 -1.08
CA PHE A 20 10.90 36.54 -2.09
C PHE A 20 10.94 37.77 -3.00
N ALA A 21 12.09 38.43 -3.05
CA ALA A 21 12.25 39.67 -3.81
C ALA A 21 12.25 39.48 -5.35
N GLY A 22 12.09 38.26 -5.87
CA GLY A 22 11.98 37.99 -7.31
C GLY A 22 10.54 37.83 -7.77
N SER A 23 10.37 37.54 -9.06
CA SER A 23 9.09 37.09 -9.62
C SER A 23 8.77 35.64 -9.23
N LYS A 24 7.54 35.19 -9.46
CA LYS A 24 7.15 33.78 -9.35
C LYS A 24 7.96 32.90 -10.30
N GLU A 25 8.31 33.40 -11.49
CA GLU A 25 9.16 32.67 -12.43
C GLU A 25 10.60 32.52 -11.90
N ASP A 26 11.11 33.52 -11.19
CA ASP A 26 12.41 33.43 -10.52
C ASP A 26 12.36 32.46 -9.33
N TRP A 27 11.22 32.41 -8.63
CA TRP A 27 10.98 31.45 -7.55
C TRP A 27 10.95 30.02 -8.08
N GLU A 28 10.33 29.82 -9.25
CA GLU A 28 10.24 28.50 -9.86
C GLU A 28 11.61 27.88 -10.16
N LYS A 29 12.63 28.72 -10.38
CA LYS A 29 14.02 28.35 -10.67
C LYS A 29 14.90 28.18 -9.42
N VAL A 30 14.36 28.37 -8.21
CA VAL A 30 15.09 28.14 -6.95
C VAL A 30 15.15 26.64 -6.69
N GLU A 31 16.35 26.10 -6.60
CA GLU A 31 16.59 24.69 -6.25
C GLU A 31 16.38 24.49 -4.74
N GLY A 32 15.67 23.43 -4.35
CA GLY A 32 15.39 23.13 -2.93
C GLY A 32 14.29 23.99 -2.30
N LYS A 33 13.50 24.72 -3.11
CA LYS A 33 12.36 25.55 -2.63
C LYS A 33 11.28 24.71 -1.93
N GLU A 34 11.19 23.43 -2.25
CA GLU A 34 10.42 22.39 -1.56
C GLU A 34 10.74 22.22 -0.07
N TYR A 35 12.01 22.42 0.34
CA TYR A 35 12.45 22.19 1.72
C TYR A 35 11.94 23.25 2.68
N LEU A 36 11.56 24.43 2.17
CA LEU A 36 10.82 25.42 2.95
C LEU A 36 9.48 24.89 3.46
N LEU A 37 8.86 24.02 2.67
CA LEU A 37 7.46 23.62 2.84
C LEU A 37 7.32 22.21 3.43
N ASN A 38 8.43 21.46 3.47
CA ASN A 38 8.57 20.19 4.17
C ASN A 38 9.04 20.37 5.64
N SER A 39 9.04 21.60 6.15
CA SER A 39 9.42 21.91 7.53
C SER A 39 8.18 22.30 8.35
N ASP A 40 8.25 22.30 9.69
CA ASP A 40 7.16 22.72 10.60
C ASP A 40 6.75 24.21 10.46
N VAL A 41 7.15 24.84 9.37
CA VAL A 41 6.85 26.22 8.98
C VAL A 41 5.37 26.36 8.66
N LYS A 42 4.76 27.43 9.16
CA LYS A 42 3.33 27.73 8.99
C LYS A 42 3.01 28.54 7.74
N ALA A 43 4.03 29.07 7.06
CA ALA A 43 3.86 29.81 5.82
C ALA A 43 3.33 28.86 4.73
N ALA A 44 2.17 29.19 4.15
CA ALA A 44 1.46 28.38 3.16
C ALA A 44 1.70 28.83 1.70
N SER A 45 2.48 29.89 1.52
CA SER A 45 2.84 30.45 0.22
C SER A 45 4.08 31.34 0.34
N VAL A 46 4.70 31.65 -0.80
CA VAL A 46 5.82 32.58 -0.90
C VAL A 46 5.39 33.84 -1.64
N LYS A 47 5.42 34.99 -0.97
CA LYS A 47 5.08 36.28 -1.59
C LYS A 47 6.21 36.72 -2.52
N CYS A 48 5.94 36.75 -3.81
CA CYS A 48 6.82 37.27 -4.85
C CYS A 48 6.36 38.67 -5.29
N GLN A 49 7.19 39.37 -6.08
CA GLN A 49 6.87 40.73 -6.54
C GLN A 49 5.61 40.81 -7.41
N ASP A 50 5.28 39.72 -8.10
CA ASP A 50 4.18 39.57 -9.07
C ASP A 50 3.06 38.64 -8.54
N GLY A 51 3.00 38.44 -7.22
CA GLY A 51 1.94 37.68 -6.53
C GLY A 51 2.48 36.57 -5.63
N GLU A 52 1.59 35.73 -5.12
CA GLU A 52 1.97 34.57 -4.30
C GLU A 52 2.34 33.39 -5.19
N ALA A 53 3.53 32.83 -4.98
CA ALA A 53 3.89 31.50 -5.47
C ALA A 53 3.26 30.47 -4.54
N GLU A 54 2.46 29.57 -5.11
CA GLU A 54 1.89 28.45 -4.37
C GLU A 54 2.94 27.36 -4.14
N ASP A 55 2.70 26.54 -3.12
CA ASP A 55 3.51 25.36 -2.84
C ASP A 55 3.57 24.43 -4.06
N PRO A 56 4.76 23.90 -4.42
CA PRO A 56 4.85 22.94 -5.50
C PRO A 56 3.98 21.74 -5.14
N GLU A 57 3.18 21.26 -6.10
CA GLU A 57 2.28 20.14 -5.88
C GLU A 57 3.04 18.86 -5.47
N PHE A 58 4.24 18.69 -6.02
CA PHE A 58 5.13 17.56 -5.78
C PHE A 58 6.54 18.04 -5.45
N LEU A 59 7.19 17.32 -4.53
CA LEU A 59 8.64 17.29 -4.41
C LEU A 59 9.18 16.18 -5.32
N ILE A 60 9.95 16.56 -6.34
CA ILE A 60 10.54 15.65 -7.31
C ILE A 60 12.06 15.81 -7.33
N GLU A 61 12.78 14.72 -7.10
CA GLU A 61 14.25 14.68 -7.15
C GLU A 61 14.69 13.60 -8.16
N ASN A 62 15.45 13.97 -9.19
CA ASN A 62 15.97 13.02 -10.20
C ASN A 62 14.89 12.07 -10.78
N ASN A 63 13.73 12.60 -11.15
CA ASN A 63 12.55 11.85 -11.64
C ASN A 63 11.92 10.89 -10.61
N VAL A 64 12.19 11.10 -9.32
CA VAL A 64 11.53 10.42 -8.20
C VAL A 64 10.54 11.38 -7.56
N LEU A 65 9.26 11.03 -7.50
CA LEU A 65 8.28 11.76 -6.70
C LEU A 65 8.50 11.39 -5.24
N VAL A 66 9.22 12.23 -4.51
CA VAL A 66 9.59 12.00 -3.11
C VAL A 66 8.41 12.28 -2.19
N LYS A 67 7.65 13.37 -2.44
CA LYS A 67 6.51 13.75 -1.62
C LYS A 67 5.43 14.47 -2.41
N PHE A 68 4.16 14.16 -2.16
CA PHE A 68 3.03 14.98 -2.58
C PHE A 68 2.70 15.99 -1.47
N MET A 69 2.42 17.25 -1.82
CA MET A 69 2.36 18.35 -0.85
C MET A 69 0.96 18.90 -0.59
N ARG A 70 -0.10 18.35 -1.23
CA ARG A 70 -1.48 18.88 -1.12
C ARG A 70 -2.40 17.94 -0.33
N PRO A 71 -2.39 17.94 1.03
CA PRO A 71 -3.07 16.95 1.89
C PRO A 71 -4.60 16.91 1.80
N ASN A 72 -5.20 17.98 1.26
CA ASN A 72 -6.65 18.10 1.09
C ASN A 72 -7.12 17.76 -0.33
N GLN A 73 -6.20 17.43 -1.23
CA GLN A 73 -6.51 17.11 -2.61
C GLN A 73 -7.21 15.75 -2.70
N LYS A 74 -8.29 15.70 -3.47
CA LYS A 74 -9.06 14.45 -3.69
C LYS A 74 -8.56 13.64 -4.87
N GLN A 75 -7.95 14.28 -5.85
CA GLN A 75 -7.52 13.62 -7.09
C GLN A 75 -6.15 14.14 -7.48
N VAL A 76 -5.27 13.24 -7.88
CA VAL A 76 -3.90 13.57 -8.28
C VAL A 76 -3.59 12.90 -9.61
N VAL A 77 -2.96 13.64 -10.50
CA VAL A 77 -2.36 13.12 -11.72
C VAL A 77 -0.85 13.27 -11.59
N ILE A 78 -0.13 12.16 -11.49
CA ILE A 78 1.33 12.19 -11.40
C ILE A 78 1.90 12.58 -12.78
N PRO A 79 2.81 13.56 -12.86
CA PRO A 79 3.32 14.05 -14.14
C PRO A 79 4.14 12.99 -14.88
N GLU A 80 4.12 13.07 -16.21
CA GLU A 80 4.98 12.23 -17.06
C GLU A 80 6.48 12.46 -16.76
N GLY A 81 7.29 11.44 -17.01
CA GLY A 81 8.73 11.47 -16.76
C GLY A 81 9.13 10.99 -15.35
N ILE A 82 8.17 10.82 -14.43
CA ILE A 82 8.42 10.19 -13.13
C ILE A 82 8.69 8.70 -13.32
N THR A 83 9.83 8.26 -12.82
CA THR A 83 10.28 6.86 -12.92
C THR A 83 10.05 6.06 -11.64
N GLU A 84 9.91 6.76 -10.51
CA GLU A 84 9.73 6.16 -9.19
C GLU A 84 8.84 7.04 -8.30
N ILE A 85 7.94 6.43 -7.56
CA ILE A 85 7.25 7.05 -6.43
C ILE A 85 7.99 6.64 -5.17
N GLY A 86 8.48 7.60 -4.40
CA GLY A 86 9.30 7.39 -3.22
C GLY A 86 8.56 6.76 -2.05
N GLU A 87 9.34 6.39 -1.03
CA GLU A 87 8.81 5.92 0.25
C GLU A 87 7.92 6.99 0.89
N SER A 88 6.75 6.58 1.38
CA SER A 88 5.77 7.45 2.06
C SER A 88 5.30 8.70 1.27
N ALA A 89 5.47 8.71 -0.06
CA ALA A 89 5.20 9.89 -0.89
C ALA A 89 3.77 10.43 -0.77
N PHE A 90 2.78 9.54 -0.60
CA PHE A 90 1.37 9.84 -0.34
C PHE A 90 0.88 9.27 1.00
N GLN A 91 1.76 8.94 1.94
CA GLN A 91 1.36 8.37 3.23
C GLN A 91 0.45 9.33 4.01
N GLY A 92 -0.68 8.83 4.49
CA GLY A 92 -1.62 9.54 5.36
C GLY A 92 -2.55 10.52 4.66
N PHE A 93 -2.62 10.51 3.32
CA PHE A 93 -3.48 11.41 2.56
C PHE A 93 -4.95 10.96 2.61
N LYS A 94 -5.60 11.21 3.74
CA LYS A 94 -6.97 10.73 4.06
C LYS A 94 -8.07 11.28 3.17
N ASN A 95 -7.84 12.37 2.43
CA ASN A 95 -8.81 12.95 1.50
C ASN A 95 -8.64 12.46 0.06
N LEU A 96 -7.53 11.80 -0.26
CA LEU A 96 -7.19 11.37 -1.61
C LEU A 96 -8.10 10.21 -2.03
N GLU A 97 -8.90 10.42 -3.06
CA GLU A 97 -9.88 9.47 -3.59
C GLU A 97 -9.36 8.71 -4.82
N THR A 98 -8.55 9.36 -5.67
CA THR A 98 -7.97 8.76 -6.90
C THR A 98 -6.56 9.28 -7.17
N VAL A 99 -5.72 8.41 -7.75
CA VAL A 99 -4.37 8.74 -8.23
C VAL A 99 -4.18 8.14 -9.61
N GLU A 100 -3.82 8.96 -10.58
CA GLU A 100 -3.40 8.53 -11.91
C GLU A 100 -1.87 8.45 -11.94
N ILE A 101 -1.34 7.24 -12.18
CA ILE A 101 0.10 6.96 -12.23
C ILE A 101 0.48 6.72 -13.70
N PRO A 102 1.48 7.44 -14.26
CA PRO A 102 1.90 7.26 -15.64
C PRO A 102 2.68 5.95 -15.84
N GLU A 103 2.62 5.39 -17.06
CA GLU A 103 3.25 4.10 -17.41
C GLU A 103 4.79 4.11 -17.33
N CYS A 104 5.39 5.30 -17.29
CA CYS A 104 6.84 5.45 -17.13
C CYS A 104 7.33 5.09 -15.72
N VAL A 105 6.46 5.08 -14.70
CA VAL A 105 6.80 4.67 -13.33
C VAL A 105 7.10 3.16 -13.28
N LYS A 106 8.28 2.81 -12.77
CA LYS A 106 8.77 1.42 -12.66
C LYS A 106 8.85 0.92 -11.22
N LYS A 107 8.79 1.81 -10.24
CA LYS A 107 8.91 1.49 -8.81
C LYS A 107 8.00 2.38 -7.98
N ILE A 108 7.45 1.80 -6.92
CA ILE A 108 6.66 2.50 -5.91
C ILE A 108 7.19 2.03 -4.55
N GLY A 109 7.63 2.97 -3.74
CA GLY A 109 8.31 2.73 -2.47
C GLY A 109 7.40 2.16 -1.39
N ARG A 110 8.02 1.84 -0.25
CA ARG A 110 7.32 1.37 0.95
C ARG A 110 6.38 2.46 1.45
N PHE A 111 5.26 2.05 2.06
CA PHE A 111 4.28 2.96 2.65
C PHE A 111 3.72 4.03 1.70
N ALA A 112 3.95 3.96 0.39
CA ALA A 112 3.73 5.10 -0.49
C ALA A 112 2.30 5.62 -0.44
N PHE A 113 1.31 4.75 -0.22
CA PHE A 113 -0.10 5.10 -0.04
C PHE A 113 -0.68 4.60 1.32
N ASP A 114 0.18 4.29 2.30
CA ASP A 114 -0.28 3.83 3.62
C ASP A 114 -1.15 4.91 4.29
N GLY A 115 -2.32 4.53 4.79
CA GLY A 115 -3.27 5.44 5.42
C GLY A 115 -4.00 6.38 4.47
N CYS A 116 -3.97 6.15 3.15
CA CYS A 116 -4.86 6.81 2.18
C CYS A 116 -6.30 6.27 2.29
N SER A 117 -6.94 6.49 3.44
CA SER A 117 -8.20 5.83 3.82
C SER A 117 -9.39 6.12 2.90
N SER A 118 -9.35 7.20 2.11
CA SER A 118 -10.39 7.54 1.12
C SER A 118 -10.09 7.06 -0.29
N LEU A 119 -8.92 6.47 -0.56
CA LEU A 119 -8.52 6.05 -1.90
C LEU A 119 -9.43 4.92 -2.35
N LYS A 120 -10.21 5.14 -3.42
CA LYS A 120 -11.24 4.18 -3.86
C LYS A 120 -10.72 3.21 -4.91
N LYS A 121 -9.86 3.73 -5.78
CA LYS A 121 -9.34 3.05 -6.96
C LYS A 121 -7.94 3.53 -7.27
N ILE A 122 -7.08 2.59 -7.66
CA ILE A 122 -5.77 2.89 -8.22
C ILE A 122 -5.38 1.83 -9.26
N ASN A 123 -4.82 2.29 -10.37
CA ASN A 123 -4.29 1.42 -11.41
C ASN A 123 -2.77 1.50 -11.35
N LEU A 124 -2.09 0.36 -11.20
CA LEU A 124 -0.63 0.34 -11.20
C LEU A 124 -0.10 0.17 -12.63
N PRO A 125 1.00 0.86 -12.99
CA PRO A 125 1.66 0.72 -14.27
C PRO A 125 2.14 -0.70 -14.57
N SER A 126 2.16 -1.09 -15.85
CA SER A 126 2.64 -2.40 -16.30
C SER A 126 4.11 -2.71 -15.92
N GLY A 127 4.91 -1.67 -15.64
CA GLY A 127 6.31 -1.77 -15.27
C GLY A 127 6.58 -2.29 -13.85
N ILE A 128 5.58 -2.25 -12.96
CA ILE A 128 5.74 -2.61 -11.54
C ILE A 128 6.04 -4.11 -11.38
N LYS A 129 7.03 -4.44 -10.53
CA LYS A 129 7.50 -5.81 -10.30
C LYS A 129 7.16 -6.36 -8.91
N SER A 130 6.94 -5.48 -7.94
CA SER A 130 6.59 -5.82 -6.56
C SER A 130 5.61 -4.81 -5.97
N LEU A 131 4.77 -5.26 -5.04
CA LEU A 131 4.11 -4.37 -4.10
C LEU A 131 4.96 -4.33 -2.83
N GLU A 132 5.44 -3.15 -2.48
CA GLU A 132 6.37 -2.97 -1.36
C GLU A 132 5.69 -3.03 0.01
N TYR A 133 6.50 -3.10 1.06
CA TYR A 133 6.03 -3.19 2.45
C TYR A 133 5.00 -2.10 2.74
N SER A 134 3.84 -2.52 3.25
CA SER A 134 2.76 -1.62 3.70
C SER A 134 2.26 -0.64 2.62
N LEU A 135 2.44 -0.94 1.32
CA LEU A 135 2.17 -0.01 0.22
C LEU A 135 0.76 0.64 0.27
N PHE A 136 -0.29 -0.14 0.50
CA PHE A 136 -1.69 0.31 0.61
C PHE A 136 -2.31 -0.03 1.97
N ASN A 137 -1.49 -0.16 3.02
CA ASN A 137 -2.01 -0.46 4.34
C ASN A 137 -3.00 0.63 4.80
N HIS A 138 -4.07 0.26 5.51
CA HIS A 138 -5.14 1.19 5.94
C HIS A 138 -5.80 2.01 4.80
N CYS A 139 -5.78 1.52 3.56
CA CYS A 139 -6.58 2.06 2.46
C CYS A 139 -8.02 1.53 2.52
N GLU A 140 -8.75 1.85 3.58
CA GLU A 140 -10.06 1.25 3.94
C GLU A 140 -11.13 1.39 2.83
N SER A 141 -11.05 2.43 2.00
CA SER A 141 -11.97 2.65 0.88
C SER A 141 -11.55 1.97 -0.43
N LEU A 142 -10.36 1.36 -0.49
CA LEU A 142 -9.79 0.82 -1.71
C LEU A 142 -10.49 -0.49 -2.07
N LYS A 143 -11.35 -0.41 -3.09
CA LYS A 143 -12.20 -1.50 -3.57
C LYS A 143 -11.73 -2.07 -4.89
N GLU A 144 -11.06 -1.23 -5.70
CA GLU A 144 -10.58 -1.58 -7.04
C GLU A 144 -9.07 -1.33 -7.12
N LEU A 145 -8.29 -2.42 -7.15
CA LEU A 145 -6.87 -2.39 -7.45
C LEU A 145 -6.60 -3.37 -8.58
N ILE A 146 -6.04 -2.88 -9.68
CA ILE A 146 -5.54 -3.73 -10.76
C ILE A 146 -4.05 -3.94 -10.52
N ILE A 147 -3.68 -5.16 -10.10
CA ILE A 147 -2.29 -5.59 -9.95
C ILE A 147 -1.79 -6.08 -11.33
N PRO A 148 -0.72 -5.50 -11.90
CA PRO A 148 -0.19 -5.91 -13.20
C PRO A 148 0.35 -7.34 -13.17
N GLU A 149 0.22 -8.07 -14.29
CA GLU A 149 0.76 -9.44 -14.44
C GLU A 149 2.28 -9.55 -14.28
N GLY A 150 2.99 -8.41 -14.39
CA GLY A 150 4.44 -8.32 -14.17
C GLY A 150 4.85 -8.37 -12.70
N VAL A 151 3.89 -8.27 -11.76
CA VAL A 151 4.15 -8.33 -10.31
C VAL A 151 4.41 -9.78 -9.89
N THR A 152 5.58 -10.00 -9.29
CA THR A 152 6.02 -11.34 -8.87
C THR A 152 6.12 -11.50 -7.36
N VAL A 153 6.06 -10.39 -6.60
CA VAL A 153 6.19 -10.37 -5.14
C VAL A 153 5.20 -9.36 -4.56
N ILE A 154 4.46 -9.76 -3.52
CA ILE A 154 3.60 -8.88 -2.73
C ILE A 154 4.08 -8.99 -1.27
N LYS A 155 4.68 -7.90 -0.76
CA LYS A 155 5.38 -7.87 0.53
C LYS A 155 4.44 -7.67 1.72
N GLN A 156 5.00 -7.87 2.91
CA GLN A 156 4.25 -7.79 4.16
C GLN A 156 3.40 -6.53 4.27
N LEU A 157 2.16 -6.70 4.75
CA LEU A 157 1.17 -5.64 4.99
C LEU A 157 0.76 -4.82 3.76
N SER A 158 1.20 -5.15 2.54
CA SER A 158 1.03 -4.27 1.39
C SER A 158 -0.44 -3.97 1.03
N LEU A 159 -1.37 -4.87 1.41
CA LEU A 159 -2.81 -4.79 1.13
C LEU A 159 -3.64 -4.98 2.41
N ALA A 160 -3.04 -4.73 3.58
CA ALA A 160 -3.69 -4.91 4.86
C ALA A 160 -4.73 -3.81 5.10
N ARG A 161 -5.84 -4.16 5.75
CA ARG A 161 -6.91 -3.22 6.15
C ARG A 161 -7.42 -2.38 4.97
N CYS A 162 -7.52 -3.01 3.81
CA CYS A 162 -8.18 -2.48 2.62
C CYS A 162 -9.68 -2.80 2.66
N GLY A 163 -10.39 -2.46 1.57
CA GLY A 163 -11.83 -2.68 1.43
C GLY A 163 -12.19 -3.57 0.24
N PHE A 164 -11.34 -4.54 -0.11
CA PHE A 164 -11.56 -5.38 -1.29
C PHE A 164 -12.75 -6.31 -1.06
N LYS A 165 -13.71 -6.39 -1.99
CA LYS A 165 -14.71 -7.49 -1.96
C LYS A 165 -14.14 -8.77 -2.56
N GLU A 166 -13.38 -8.58 -3.63
CA GLU A 166 -12.60 -9.57 -4.36
C GLU A 166 -11.33 -8.86 -4.83
N ILE A 167 -10.25 -9.61 -4.98
CA ILE A 167 -9.01 -9.12 -5.59
C ILE A 167 -8.40 -10.23 -6.44
N LYS A 168 -7.98 -9.87 -7.65
CA LYS A 168 -7.28 -10.79 -8.55
C LYS A 168 -5.79 -10.65 -8.33
N LEU A 169 -5.14 -11.78 -8.08
CA LEU A 169 -3.68 -11.86 -7.96
C LEU A 169 -3.07 -12.28 -9.30
N PRO A 170 -1.88 -11.75 -9.66
CA PRO A 170 -1.19 -12.12 -10.90
C PRO A 170 -0.94 -13.62 -11.01
N GLU A 171 -1.03 -14.19 -12.22
CA GLU A 171 -0.80 -15.63 -12.42
C GLU A 171 0.65 -16.05 -12.11
N ASN A 172 1.59 -15.14 -12.38
CA ASN A 172 3.03 -15.35 -12.18
C ASN A 172 3.52 -14.91 -10.79
N LEU A 173 2.62 -14.65 -9.85
CA LEU A 173 2.99 -14.28 -8.48
C LEU A 173 3.76 -15.43 -7.81
N LYS A 174 4.99 -15.15 -7.40
CA LYS A 174 5.90 -16.14 -6.79
C LYS A 174 5.90 -16.10 -5.27
N GLU A 175 5.67 -14.91 -4.71
CA GLU A 175 5.78 -14.66 -3.29
C GLU A 175 4.62 -13.80 -2.80
N LEU A 176 3.98 -14.28 -1.73
CA LEU A 176 2.92 -13.60 -1.00
C LEU A 176 3.31 -13.66 0.48
N ASP A 177 3.72 -12.52 1.03
CA ASP A 177 4.41 -12.43 2.32
C ASP A 177 3.43 -12.42 3.52
N TYR A 178 3.94 -12.22 4.74
CA TYR A 178 3.15 -12.18 5.97
C TYR A 178 2.07 -11.07 5.93
N GLU A 179 0.91 -11.33 6.53
CA GLU A 179 -0.11 -10.29 6.82
C GLU A 179 -0.62 -9.50 5.60
N VAL A 180 -0.45 -9.98 4.37
CA VAL A 180 -0.77 -9.19 3.17
C VAL A 180 -2.21 -8.70 3.13
N PHE A 181 -3.18 -9.52 3.55
CA PHE A 181 -4.61 -9.16 3.56
C PHE A 181 -5.17 -8.99 4.96
N THR A 182 -4.33 -8.92 6.00
CA THR A 182 -4.84 -8.88 7.38
C THR A 182 -5.79 -7.70 7.59
N GLY A 183 -6.88 -7.92 8.31
CA GLY A 183 -7.84 -6.89 8.63
C GLY A 183 -8.69 -6.40 7.45
N ASP A 184 -8.66 -7.03 6.28
CA ASP A 184 -9.60 -6.67 5.21
C ASP A 184 -11.03 -7.09 5.62
N GLU A 185 -11.83 -6.09 5.96
CA GLU A 185 -13.19 -6.29 6.49
C GLU A 185 -14.20 -6.68 5.42
N SER A 186 -13.86 -6.52 4.13
CA SER A 186 -14.79 -6.70 3.01
C SER A 186 -14.49 -7.93 2.15
N LEU A 187 -13.30 -8.53 2.26
CA LEU A 187 -12.85 -9.60 1.38
C LEU A 187 -13.68 -10.85 1.59
N LYS A 188 -14.45 -11.23 0.57
CA LYS A 188 -15.35 -12.40 0.62
C LYS A 188 -14.74 -13.65 0.02
N SER A 189 -13.96 -13.49 -1.02
CA SER A 189 -13.38 -14.60 -1.76
C SER A 189 -12.03 -14.24 -2.35
N ILE A 190 -11.12 -15.21 -2.33
CA ILE A 190 -9.82 -15.07 -2.98
C ILE A 190 -9.35 -16.40 -3.57
N GLU A 191 -8.66 -16.31 -4.70
CA GLU A 191 -7.96 -17.42 -5.34
C GLU A 191 -6.45 -17.18 -5.23
N ILE A 192 -5.77 -18.10 -4.56
CA ILE A 192 -4.31 -18.03 -4.37
C ILE A 192 -3.62 -18.59 -5.63
N PRO A 193 -2.66 -17.85 -6.23
CA PRO A 193 -1.98 -18.29 -7.45
C PRO A 193 -1.27 -19.64 -7.32
N LYS A 194 -1.25 -20.39 -8.42
CA LYS A 194 -0.73 -21.77 -8.49
C LYS A 194 0.74 -21.93 -8.08
N ALA A 195 1.54 -20.87 -8.22
CA ALA A 195 2.96 -20.88 -7.88
C ALA A 195 3.23 -20.72 -6.37
N ILE A 196 2.25 -20.28 -5.58
CA ILE A 196 2.39 -20.15 -4.13
C ILE A 196 2.38 -21.54 -3.49
N THR A 197 3.41 -21.82 -2.69
CA THR A 197 3.63 -23.13 -2.04
C THR A 197 3.37 -23.11 -0.53
N GLU A 198 3.22 -21.93 0.07
CA GLU A 198 2.97 -21.75 1.50
C GLU A 198 2.09 -20.51 1.71
N LEU A 199 1.11 -20.57 2.62
CA LEU A 199 0.49 -19.37 3.16
C LEU A 199 1.30 -18.90 4.37
N LYS A 200 1.79 -17.66 4.32
CA LYS A 200 2.51 -17.05 5.43
C LYS A 200 1.58 -16.75 6.61
N ALA A 201 2.20 -16.52 7.77
CA ALA A 201 1.47 -16.24 9.00
C ALA A 201 0.57 -15.01 8.82
N ARG A 202 -0.61 -15.08 9.44
CA ARG A 202 -1.61 -13.99 9.53
C ARG A 202 -2.09 -13.45 8.17
N LEU A 203 -1.89 -14.20 7.08
CA LEU A 203 -2.18 -13.75 5.72
C LEU A 203 -3.59 -13.17 5.55
N PHE A 204 -4.59 -13.81 6.17
CA PHE A 204 -5.99 -13.38 6.24
C PHE A 204 -6.48 -13.23 7.69
N GLU A 205 -5.58 -12.93 8.62
CA GLU A 205 -5.98 -12.69 10.02
C GLU A 205 -6.94 -11.50 10.07
N LEU A 206 -8.05 -11.64 10.81
CA LEU A 206 -9.09 -10.65 10.98
C LEU A 206 -9.75 -10.22 9.64
N CYS A 207 -9.96 -11.16 8.72
CA CYS A 207 -10.85 -10.97 7.56
C CYS A 207 -12.26 -11.52 7.86
N PRO A 208 -13.13 -10.79 8.61
CA PRO A 208 -14.38 -11.33 9.11
C PRO A 208 -15.35 -11.75 8.00
N ALA A 209 -15.32 -11.08 6.85
CA ALA A 209 -16.21 -11.34 5.72
C ALA A 209 -15.75 -12.50 4.80
N LEU A 210 -14.59 -13.11 5.06
CA LEU A 210 -14.02 -14.12 4.17
C LEU A 210 -14.84 -15.41 4.21
N GLU A 211 -15.53 -15.70 3.11
CA GLU A 211 -16.43 -16.85 2.95
C GLU A 211 -15.74 -18.04 2.27
N THR A 212 -14.87 -17.77 1.28
CA THR A 212 -14.23 -18.81 0.46
C THR A 212 -12.79 -18.50 0.11
N VAL A 213 -11.94 -19.53 0.14
CA VAL A 213 -10.53 -19.43 -0.26
C VAL A 213 -10.20 -20.62 -1.14
N LYS A 214 -9.72 -20.37 -2.36
CA LYS A 214 -9.20 -21.42 -3.23
C LYS A 214 -7.69 -21.52 -3.06
N LEU A 215 -7.25 -22.62 -2.47
CA LEU A 215 -5.84 -22.94 -2.28
C LEU A 215 -5.27 -23.62 -3.55
N PRO A 216 -3.99 -23.39 -3.88
CA PRO A 216 -3.35 -24.08 -4.99
C PRO A 216 -3.02 -25.52 -4.60
N GLU A 217 -3.10 -26.44 -5.56
CA GLU A 217 -2.94 -27.89 -5.32
C GLU A 217 -1.57 -28.31 -4.77
N LYS A 218 -0.54 -27.46 -4.91
CA LYS A 218 0.83 -27.75 -4.51
C LYS A 218 1.23 -27.13 -3.17
N ILE A 219 0.28 -26.54 -2.44
CA ILE A 219 0.57 -25.90 -1.17
C ILE A 219 0.98 -26.92 -0.10
N THR A 220 2.05 -26.66 0.64
CA THR A 220 2.60 -27.59 1.63
C THR A 220 2.42 -27.11 3.07
N ALA A 221 2.13 -25.83 3.29
CA ALA A 221 1.97 -25.28 4.63
C ALA A 221 0.95 -24.13 4.69
N ILE A 222 0.24 -24.07 5.81
CA ILE A 222 -0.62 -22.96 6.23
C ILE A 222 0.00 -22.37 7.50
N GLY A 223 0.33 -21.08 7.50
CA GLY A 223 1.02 -20.40 8.58
C GLY A 223 0.17 -20.15 9.84
N ASP A 224 0.84 -19.61 10.86
CA ASP A 224 0.21 -19.26 12.13
C ASP A 224 -0.85 -18.18 11.92
N CYS A 225 -2.01 -18.33 12.56
CA CYS A 225 -3.14 -17.39 12.48
C CYS A 225 -3.61 -17.05 11.05
N SER A 226 -3.26 -17.82 10.01
CA SER A 226 -3.52 -17.41 8.61
C SER A 226 -4.98 -17.13 8.29
N PHE A 227 -5.93 -17.76 8.99
CA PHE A 227 -7.38 -17.50 8.89
C PHE A 227 -8.00 -17.12 10.24
N ALA A 228 -7.20 -16.72 11.23
CA ALA A 228 -7.71 -16.37 12.54
C ALA A 228 -8.73 -15.21 12.42
N GLY A 229 -9.92 -15.36 13.01
CA GLY A 229 -10.97 -14.35 12.94
C GLY A 229 -11.74 -14.29 11.61
N CYS A 230 -11.58 -15.26 10.70
CA CYS A 230 -12.44 -15.38 9.52
C CYS A 230 -13.85 -15.87 9.91
N LEU A 231 -14.70 -14.94 10.36
CA LEU A 231 -15.99 -15.23 10.99
C LEU A 231 -16.99 -15.90 10.04
N GLU A 232 -16.91 -15.58 8.74
CA GLU A 232 -17.82 -16.09 7.71
C GLU A 232 -17.34 -17.35 6.97
N LEU A 233 -16.12 -17.83 7.25
CA LEU A 233 -15.54 -19.00 6.56
C LEU A 233 -16.27 -20.28 6.97
N LYS A 234 -17.01 -20.91 6.04
CA LYS A 234 -17.86 -22.08 6.32
C LYS A 234 -17.15 -23.42 6.11
N SER A 235 -16.30 -23.47 5.10
CA SER A 235 -15.50 -24.63 4.73
C SER A 235 -14.26 -24.17 3.98
N ILE A 236 -13.22 -25.00 4.02
CA ILE A 236 -12.00 -24.81 3.25
C ILE A 236 -11.52 -26.18 2.77
N ASN A 237 -11.18 -26.27 1.48
CA ASN A 237 -10.60 -27.49 0.92
C ASN A 237 -9.08 -27.42 1.08
N ILE A 238 -8.52 -28.19 2.01
CA ILE A 238 -7.08 -28.26 2.25
C ILE A 238 -6.49 -29.38 1.38
N PRO A 239 -5.58 -29.07 0.43
CA PRO A 239 -4.97 -30.08 -0.43
C PRO A 239 -4.20 -31.14 0.37
N ASP A 240 -4.23 -32.40 -0.10
CA ASP A 240 -3.51 -33.55 0.49
C ASP A 240 -1.99 -33.35 0.59
N THR A 241 -1.44 -32.34 -0.10
CA THR A 241 -0.02 -31.93 -0.06
C THR A 241 0.37 -31.17 1.20
N VAL A 242 -0.59 -30.65 1.98
CA VAL A 242 -0.30 -29.86 3.17
C VAL A 242 0.24 -30.74 4.31
N GLU A 243 1.44 -30.40 4.77
CA GLU A 243 2.17 -31.12 5.82
C GLU A 243 2.10 -30.42 7.17
N LYS A 244 1.89 -29.10 7.19
CA LYS A 244 1.92 -28.26 8.40
C LYS A 244 0.78 -27.25 8.40
N ILE A 245 0.07 -27.19 9.51
CA ILE A 245 -0.90 -26.13 9.81
C ILE A 245 -0.44 -25.43 11.08
N GLY A 246 -0.25 -24.12 10.99
CA GLY A 246 0.32 -23.26 12.03
C GLY A 246 -0.58 -23.12 13.26
N ASN A 247 0.00 -22.52 14.29
CA ASN A 247 -0.69 -22.22 15.53
C ASN A 247 -1.90 -21.33 15.27
N GLN A 248 -3.06 -21.66 15.86
CA GLN A 248 -4.28 -20.84 15.76
C GLN A 248 -4.72 -20.52 14.32
N ALA A 249 -4.31 -21.31 13.32
CA ALA A 249 -4.56 -21.02 11.90
C ALA A 249 -6.05 -20.76 11.58
N PHE A 250 -6.97 -21.42 12.29
CA PHE A 250 -8.43 -21.24 12.15
C PHE A 250 -9.09 -20.75 13.46
N PHE A 251 -8.33 -20.07 14.32
CA PHE A 251 -8.85 -19.56 15.59
C PHE A 251 -10.01 -18.59 15.36
N SER A 252 -11.09 -18.73 16.12
CA SER A 252 -12.30 -17.90 15.98
C SER A 252 -12.99 -17.92 14.60
N CYS A 253 -12.78 -18.96 13.77
CA CYS A 253 -13.61 -19.21 12.58
C CYS A 253 -15.00 -19.74 12.97
N LYS A 254 -15.87 -18.87 13.50
CA LYS A 254 -17.13 -19.26 14.18
C LYS A 254 -18.14 -19.99 13.29
N LYS A 255 -18.08 -19.81 11.96
CA LYS A 255 -18.96 -20.50 11.00
C LYS A 255 -18.34 -21.71 10.33
N LEU A 256 -17.09 -22.06 10.66
CA LEU A 256 -16.42 -23.22 10.07
C LEU A 256 -17.07 -24.51 10.58
N GLN A 257 -17.82 -25.19 9.69
CA GLN A 257 -18.58 -26.39 10.04
C GLN A 257 -17.87 -27.67 9.61
N ASN A 258 -17.21 -27.64 8.45
CA ASN A 258 -16.59 -28.81 7.85
C ASN A 258 -15.18 -28.48 7.37
N ILE A 259 -14.22 -29.28 7.78
CA ILE A 259 -12.82 -29.23 7.35
C ILE A 259 -12.33 -30.66 7.14
N THR A 260 -11.77 -30.93 5.96
CA THR A 260 -11.08 -32.20 5.68
C THR A 260 -9.60 -31.99 5.91
N LEU A 261 -9.01 -32.77 6.81
CA LEU A 261 -7.57 -32.71 7.08
C LEU A 261 -6.80 -33.51 6.02
N PRO A 262 -5.64 -33.01 5.57
CA PRO A 262 -4.85 -33.63 4.53
C PRO A 262 -4.10 -34.85 5.07
N LYS A 263 -3.95 -35.89 4.24
CA LYS A 263 -3.28 -37.15 4.65
C LYS A 263 -1.83 -36.99 5.10
N LYS A 264 -1.14 -35.97 4.59
CA LYS A 264 0.26 -35.68 4.92
C LYS A 264 0.45 -34.81 6.16
N LEU A 265 -0.63 -34.41 6.85
CA LEU A 265 -0.53 -33.54 8.01
C LEU A 265 0.34 -34.17 9.12
N THR A 266 1.43 -33.49 9.48
CA THR A 266 2.36 -33.93 10.54
C THR A 266 2.24 -33.11 11.81
N SER A 267 1.80 -31.85 11.70
CA SER A 267 1.63 -30.97 12.86
C SER A 267 0.48 -29.99 12.67
N MET A 268 -0.32 -29.84 13.73
CA MET A 268 -1.29 -28.76 13.93
C MET A 268 -1.15 -28.29 15.38
N LYS A 269 -0.90 -26.99 15.60
CA LYS A 269 -0.57 -26.45 16.93
C LYS A 269 -1.70 -25.57 17.49
N TYR A 270 -1.80 -25.57 18.81
CA TYR A 270 -2.56 -24.60 19.59
C TYR A 270 -1.73 -24.23 20.82
N GLU A 271 -1.39 -22.95 20.97
CA GLU A 271 -0.87 -22.39 22.21
C GLU A 271 -1.96 -21.49 22.82
N ALA A 272 -2.25 -21.75 24.11
CA ALA A 272 -3.28 -21.09 24.91
C ALA A 272 -2.75 -19.83 25.58
#